data_AF-A0A8T3V0X0-F1
#
_entry.id   AF-A0A8T3V0X0-F1
#
_cell.length_a   1.000
_cell.length_b   1.000
_cell.length_c   1.000
_cell.angle_alpha   90.00
_cell.angle_beta   90.00
_cell.angle_gamma   90.00
#
_symmetry.space_group_name_H-M   'P 1'
#
loop_
_entity.id
_entity.type
_entity.pdbx_description
1 polymer ?
#
loop_
_entity_poly.entity_id
_entity_poly.type
_entity_poly.pdbx_seq_one_letter_code
_entity_poly.pdbx_strand_id
1 'polypeptide(L)'
;MVACKNCGCELPQGAKFCRECGSEVIEEEPVKESKFCQNCGFEMPKNSKFCPECGYSTTGNQNPNNTNVVVYNRKSPGLAAILSFLIVGLGQVYVGLTKKGILLFIGAIISGILMLVFIGWIAWLLIWGYGIFDAYNSAEKINQGIDVADTIDFNNLF
;
A
#
# COMPACT_ATOMS: atom_id res chain seq x y z
N MET A 1 36.82 21.69 -18.78
CA MET A 1 36.94 23.10 -18.35
C MET A 1 36.45 23.17 -16.92
N VAL A 2 37.09 23.95 -16.07
CA VAL A 2 36.75 24.12 -14.64
C VAL A 2 36.60 25.61 -14.37
N ALA A 3 35.58 26.01 -13.60
CA ALA A 3 35.35 27.40 -13.23
C ALA A 3 36.10 27.74 -11.94
N CYS A 4 36.80 28.87 -11.92
CA CYS A 4 37.46 29.35 -10.71
C CYS A 4 36.44 29.73 -9.64
N LYS A 5 36.52 29.11 -8.44
CA LYS A 5 35.60 29.40 -7.32
C LYS A 5 35.75 30.83 -6.76
N ASN A 6 36.85 31.52 -7.03
CA ASN A 6 37.13 32.87 -6.50
C ASN A 6 36.67 34.00 -7.45
N CYS A 7 36.94 33.89 -8.76
CA CYS A 7 36.64 34.94 -9.73
C CYS A 7 35.71 34.52 -10.88
N GLY A 8 35.34 33.23 -10.97
CA GLY A 8 34.37 32.72 -11.95
C GLY A 8 34.90 32.53 -13.37
N CYS A 9 36.18 32.80 -13.66
CA CYS A 9 36.71 32.63 -15.01
C CYS A 9 36.86 31.14 -15.38
N GLU A 10 36.73 30.85 -16.68
CA GLU A 10 36.87 29.50 -17.21
C GLU A 10 38.35 29.14 -17.43
N LEU A 11 38.72 27.96 -16.93
CA LEU A 11 40.09 27.44 -16.98
C LEU A 11 40.16 26.08 -17.69
N PRO A 12 41.28 25.77 -18.36
CA PRO A 12 41.54 24.46 -18.93
C PRO A 12 41.72 23.40 -17.83
N GLN A 13 41.49 22.13 -18.17
CA GLN A 13 41.79 20.99 -17.28
C GLN A 13 43.32 20.91 -17.04
N GLY A 14 43.73 20.59 -15.83
CA GLY A 14 45.11 20.57 -15.33
C GLY A 14 45.63 21.92 -14.81
N ALA A 15 44.82 22.98 -14.78
CA ALA A 15 45.29 24.30 -14.30
C ALA A 15 45.52 24.28 -12.78
N LYS A 16 46.76 24.46 -12.33
CA LYS A 16 47.08 24.52 -10.89
C LYS A 16 46.69 25.83 -10.22
N PHE A 17 46.69 26.93 -10.98
CA PHE A 17 46.38 28.28 -10.51
C PHE A 17 45.51 29.03 -11.52
N CYS A 18 44.65 29.90 -11.02
CA CYS A 18 43.82 30.77 -11.82
C CYS A 18 44.67 31.88 -12.47
N ARG A 19 44.62 31.99 -13.81
CA ARG A 19 45.35 33.02 -14.57
C ARG A 19 44.86 34.46 -14.37
N GLU A 20 43.67 34.64 -13.79
CA GLU A 20 43.06 35.97 -13.57
C GLU A 20 43.26 36.47 -12.13
N CYS A 21 42.98 35.63 -11.13
CA CYS A 21 43.02 36.04 -9.72
C CYS A 21 44.12 35.37 -8.88
N GLY A 22 44.90 34.47 -9.48
CA GLY A 22 46.03 33.80 -8.82
C GLY A 22 45.65 32.72 -7.79
N SER A 23 44.36 32.43 -7.57
CA SER A 23 43.94 31.39 -6.61
C SER A 23 44.29 29.99 -7.10
N GLU A 24 44.65 29.09 -6.17
CA GLU A 24 44.81 27.67 -6.47
C GLU A 24 43.51 27.06 -6.97
N VAL A 25 43.62 26.23 -8.01
CA VAL A 25 42.49 25.54 -8.62
C VAL A 25 42.62 24.08 -8.26
N ILE A 26 41.74 23.65 -7.35
CA ILE A 26 41.67 22.27 -6.91
C ILE A 26 40.75 21.55 -7.89
N GLU A 27 41.34 20.75 -8.78
CA GLU A 27 40.57 19.84 -9.64
C GLU A 27 40.02 18.72 -8.76
N GLU A 28 38.74 18.82 -8.41
CA GLU A 28 38.04 17.73 -7.74
C GLU A 28 37.85 16.59 -8.74
N GLU A 29 38.71 15.57 -8.68
CA GLU A 29 38.48 14.30 -9.38
C GLU A 29 37.09 13.77 -9.01
N PRO A 30 36.35 13.15 -9.95
CA PRO A 30 35.00 12.66 -9.68
C PRO A 30 35.04 11.72 -8.48
N VAL A 31 34.45 12.18 -7.38
CA VAL A 31 34.37 11.45 -6.11
C VAL A 31 33.75 10.09 -6.41
N LYS A 32 34.56 9.03 -6.39
CA LYS A 32 34.07 7.65 -6.45
C LYS A 32 33.27 7.42 -5.19
N GLU A 33 31.98 7.68 -5.25
CA GLU A 33 31.08 7.43 -4.14
C GLU A 33 31.06 5.93 -3.84
N SER A 34 31.68 5.54 -2.73
CA SER A 34 31.70 4.17 -2.22
C SER A 34 30.68 3.97 -1.10
N LYS A 35 30.30 2.71 -0.86
CA LYS A 35 29.46 2.24 0.24
C LYS A 35 30.05 0.94 0.79
N PHE A 36 29.91 0.69 2.08
CA PHE A 36 30.31 -0.57 2.70
C PHE A 36 29.15 -1.58 2.69
N CYS A 37 29.46 -2.85 2.47
CA CYS A 37 28.49 -3.94 2.60
C CYS A 37 28.02 -4.07 4.06
N GLN A 38 26.71 -4.04 4.29
CA GLN A 38 26.13 -4.20 5.63
C GLN A 38 26.28 -5.62 6.20
N ASN A 39 26.64 -6.62 5.38
CA ASN A 39 26.78 -8.01 5.81
C ASN A 39 28.23 -8.40 6.13
N CYS A 40 29.21 -7.95 5.32
CA CYS A 40 30.62 -8.36 5.48
C CYS A 40 31.61 -7.20 5.65
N GLY A 41 31.17 -5.94 5.51
CA GLY A 41 32.05 -4.76 5.61
C GLY A 41 32.90 -4.46 4.38
N PHE A 42 32.76 -5.21 3.27
CA PHE A 42 33.52 -4.96 2.04
C PHE A 42 33.15 -3.61 1.39
N GLU A 43 34.15 -2.84 0.94
CA GLU A 43 33.95 -1.55 0.27
C GLU A 43 33.58 -1.73 -1.21
N MET A 44 32.52 -1.06 -1.64
CA MET A 44 31.93 -1.23 -2.97
C MET A 44 31.50 0.11 -3.58
N PRO A 45 31.39 0.21 -4.92
CA PRO A 45 30.79 1.38 -5.55
C PRO A 45 29.31 1.52 -5.17
N LYS A 46 28.81 2.76 -5.00
CA LYS A 46 27.41 3.03 -4.64
C LYS A 46 26.39 2.31 -5.53
N ASN A 47 26.70 2.13 -6.82
CA ASN A 47 25.79 1.52 -7.80
C ASN A 47 25.92 -0.01 -7.96
N SER A 48 26.63 -0.69 -7.06
CA SER A 48 26.64 -2.16 -7.02
C SER A 48 25.25 -2.69 -6.63
N LYS A 49 24.78 -3.74 -7.34
CA LYS A 49 23.52 -4.46 -7.05
C LYS A 49 23.70 -5.65 -6.09
N PHE A 50 24.90 -6.21 -6.05
CA PHE A 50 25.27 -7.34 -5.22
C PHE A 50 26.68 -7.15 -4.66
N CYS A 51 26.94 -7.73 -3.49
CA CYS A 51 28.27 -7.78 -2.91
C CYS A 51 29.13 -8.87 -3.56
N PRO A 52 30.31 -8.55 -4.13
CA PRO A 52 31.15 -9.55 -4.79
C PRO A 52 31.83 -10.51 -3.80
N GLU A 53 31.99 -10.11 -2.55
CA GLU A 53 32.61 -10.96 -1.52
C GLU A 53 31.62 -11.94 -0.87
N CYS A 54 30.41 -11.48 -0.52
CA CYS A 54 29.46 -12.30 0.25
C CYS A 54 28.12 -12.57 -0.45
N GLY A 55 27.90 -12.05 -1.66
CA GLY A 55 26.66 -12.24 -2.43
C GLY A 55 25.44 -11.43 -1.94
N TYR A 56 25.58 -10.61 -0.88
CA TYR A 56 24.48 -9.82 -0.32
C TYR A 56 23.89 -8.82 -1.33
N SER A 57 22.57 -8.83 -1.52
CA SER A 57 21.89 -7.95 -2.47
C SER A 57 21.72 -6.54 -1.89
N THR A 58 22.29 -5.56 -2.58
CA THR A 58 22.25 -4.14 -2.17
C THR A 58 21.10 -3.38 -2.84
N THR A 59 20.34 -4.04 -3.71
CA THR A 59 19.08 -3.56 -4.31
C THR A 59 17.83 -3.89 -3.48
N GLY A 60 18.00 -4.34 -2.24
CA GLY A 60 16.91 -4.51 -1.28
C GLY A 60 16.40 -3.16 -0.78
N ASN A 61 15.73 -2.38 -1.63
CA ASN A 61 14.78 -1.40 -1.15
C ASN A 61 13.50 -2.15 -0.75
N GLN A 62 13.62 -2.96 0.30
CA GLN A 62 12.53 -3.17 1.23
C GLN A 62 13.06 -2.61 2.53
N ASN A 63 12.76 -1.35 2.80
CA ASN A 63 12.65 -0.92 4.17
C ASN A 63 11.60 -1.84 4.81
N PRO A 64 11.95 -2.80 5.69
CA PRO A 64 10.94 -3.65 6.33
C PRO A 64 9.99 -2.82 7.23
N ASN A 65 10.29 -1.54 7.45
CA ASN A 65 9.49 -0.59 8.23
C ASN A 65 8.53 0.27 7.40
N ASN A 66 8.29 -0.05 6.12
CA ASN A 66 7.21 0.58 5.32
C ASN A 66 6.28 -0.47 4.70
N THR A 67 5.95 -1.50 5.46
CA THR A 67 4.68 -2.18 5.28
C THR A 67 3.71 -1.56 6.27
N ASN A 68 2.63 -0.96 5.76
CA ASN A 68 1.45 -0.76 6.57
C ASN A 68 0.91 -2.15 6.87
N VAL A 69 1.46 -2.82 7.88
CA VAL A 69 0.90 -4.07 8.39
C VAL A 69 -0.43 -3.67 9.02
N VAL A 70 -1.51 -3.84 8.26
CA VAL A 70 -2.86 -3.59 8.76
C VAL A 70 -3.14 -4.70 9.78
N VAL A 71 -2.97 -4.37 11.06
CA VAL A 71 -3.26 -5.28 12.16
C VAL A 71 -4.78 -5.40 12.27
N TYR A 72 -5.34 -6.42 11.64
CA TYR A 72 -6.76 -6.73 11.72
C TYR A 72 -7.12 -7.27 13.10
N ASN A 73 -8.14 -6.67 13.72
CA ASN A 73 -8.71 -7.21 14.94
C ASN A 73 -9.63 -8.38 14.58
N ARG A 74 -9.35 -9.57 15.11
CA ARG A 74 -10.10 -10.80 14.83
C ARG A 74 -11.57 -10.60 15.20
N LYS A 75 -12.47 -10.91 14.26
CA LYS A 75 -13.93 -10.80 14.41
C LYS A 75 -14.53 -12.19 14.42
N SER A 76 -15.67 -12.40 15.08
CA SER A 76 -16.34 -13.70 15.04
C SER A 76 -17.28 -13.79 13.81
N PRO A 77 -17.03 -14.71 12.86
CA PRO A 77 -17.87 -14.83 11.66
C PRO A 77 -19.32 -15.20 11.97
N GLY A 78 -19.53 -16.06 12.98
CA GLY A 78 -20.87 -16.42 13.45
C GLY A 78 -21.64 -15.24 14.04
N LEU A 79 -20.98 -14.35 14.77
CA LEU A 79 -21.63 -13.14 15.30
C LEU A 79 -21.97 -12.16 14.19
N ALA A 80 -21.08 -12.00 13.20
CA ALA A 80 -21.35 -11.20 12.01
C ALA A 80 -22.60 -11.72 11.25
N ALA A 81 -22.72 -13.05 11.10
CA ALA A 81 -23.89 -13.67 10.49
C ALA A 81 -25.18 -13.44 11.30
N ILE A 82 -25.14 -13.63 12.63
CA ILE A 82 -26.29 -13.40 13.52
C ILE A 82 -26.74 -11.94 13.48
N LEU A 83 -25.78 -11.00 13.47
CA LEU A 83 -26.08 -9.57 13.38
C LEU A 83 -26.76 -9.22 12.05
N SER A 84 -26.25 -9.74 10.93
CA SER A 84 -26.89 -9.58 9.61
C SER A 84 -28.26 -10.28 9.51
N PHE A 85 -28.45 -11.39 10.23
CA PHE A 85 -29.72 -12.10 10.29
C PHE A 85 -30.79 -11.27 11.02
N LEU A 86 -30.42 -10.69 12.17
CA LEU A 86 -31.33 -9.89 13.00
C LEU A 86 -31.72 -8.58 12.31
N ILE A 87 -30.75 -7.88 11.71
CA ILE A 87 -30.96 -6.64 10.98
C ILE A 87 -30.06 -6.66 9.75
N VAL A 88 -30.67 -6.53 8.57
CA VAL A 88 -29.91 -6.43 7.32
C VAL A 88 -28.84 -5.33 7.42
N GLY A 89 -27.62 -5.68 7.02
CA GLY A 89 -26.49 -4.75 7.00
C GLY A 89 -25.71 -4.61 8.31
N LEU A 90 -26.26 -5.05 9.47
CA LEU A 90 -25.55 -4.89 10.75
C LEU A 90 -24.27 -5.72 10.86
N GLY A 91 -24.25 -6.94 10.29
CA GLY A 91 -23.05 -7.77 10.31
C GLY A 91 -21.87 -7.11 9.61
N GLN A 92 -22.12 -6.37 8.53
CA GLN A 92 -21.08 -5.62 7.80
C GLN A 92 -20.56 -4.43 8.62
N VAL A 93 -21.47 -3.71 9.30
CA VAL A 93 -21.10 -2.62 10.21
C VAL A 93 -20.22 -3.13 11.37
N TYR A 94 -20.53 -4.31 11.94
CA TYR A 94 -19.73 -4.94 12.99
C TYR A 94 -18.30 -5.27 12.55
N VAL A 95 -18.16 -5.71 11.30
CA VAL A 95 -16.87 -6.04 10.68
C VAL A 95 -16.06 -4.77 10.33
N GLY A 96 -16.72 -3.62 10.24
CA GLY A 96 -16.12 -2.32 9.87
C GLY A 96 -16.42 -1.89 8.44
N LEU A 97 -17.14 -2.70 7.67
CA LEU A 97 -17.55 -2.47 6.29
C LEU A 97 -18.86 -1.66 6.26
N THR A 98 -18.75 -0.39 6.64
CA THR A 98 -19.93 0.47 6.92
C THR A 98 -20.68 0.82 5.64
N LYS A 99 -19.98 1.08 4.53
CA LYS A 99 -20.63 1.40 3.25
C LYS A 99 -21.38 0.18 2.71
N LYS A 100 -20.83 -1.03 2.83
CA LYS A 100 -21.55 -2.27 2.50
C LYS A 100 -22.83 -2.42 3.31
N GLY A 101 -22.74 -2.21 4.63
CA GLY A 101 -23.89 -2.29 5.53
C GLY A 101 -25.01 -1.31 5.16
N ILE A 102 -24.66 -0.04 4.93
CA ILE A 102 -25.61 1.01 4.53
C ILE A 102 -26.27 0.66 3.18
N LEU A 103 -25.49 0.18 2.20
CA LEU A 103 -26.00 -0.12 0.88
C LEU A 103 -26.99 -1.30 0.90
N LEU A 104 -26.71 -2.34 1.68
CA LEU A 104 -27.65 -3.45 1.91
C LEU A 104 -28.93 -2.98 2.60
N PHE A 105 -28.82 -2.08 3.58
CA PHE A 105 -29.97 -1.52 4.28
C PHE A 105 -30.88 -0.70 3.37
N ILE A 106 -30.31 0.15 2.52
CA ILE A 106 -31.06 0.91 1.50
C ILE A 106 -31.72 -0.04 0.50
N GLY A 107 -30.97 -1.04 0.00
CA GLY A 107 -31.51 -2.04 -0.93
C GLY A 107 -32.69 -2.82 -0.35
N ALA A 108 -32.63 -3.16 0.94
CA ALA A 108 -33.75 -3.76 1.65
C ALA A 108 -34.95 -2.80 1.73
N ILE A 109 -34.78 -1.53 2.12
CA ILE A 109 -35.89 -0.56 2.16
C ILE A 109 -36.57 -0.44 0.79
N ILE A 110 -35.79 -0.30 -0.29
CA ILE A 110 -36.33 -0.23 -1.65
C ILE A 110 -37.12 -1.50 -1.97
N SER A 111 -36.56 -2.68 -1.68
CA SER A 111 -37.23 -3.97 -1.91
C SER A 111 -38.51 -4.12 -1.08
N GLY A 112 -38.53 -3.59 0.14
CA GLY A 112 -39.71 -3.54 1.01
C GLY A 112 -40.80 -2.61 0.48
N ILE A 113 -40.44 -1.47 -0.13
CA ILE A 113 -41.41 -0.59 -0.80
C ILE A 113 -41.99 -1.29 -2.05
N LEU A 114 -41.18 -2.07 -2.76
CA LEU A 114 -41.60 -2.88 -3.92
C LEU A 114 -42.39 -4.15 -3.53
N MET A 115 -42.62 -4.39 -2.23
CA MET A 115 -43.36 -5.56 -1.73
C MET A 115 -44.82 -5.62 -2.23
N LEU A 116 -45.39 -4.49 -2.68
CA LEU A 116 -46.74 -4.41 -3.26
C LEU A 116 -46.91 -5.20 -4.57
N VAL A 117 -45.82 -5.62 -5.22
CA VAL A 117 -45.84 -6.25 -6.56
C VAL A 117 -45.55 -7.77 -6.50
N PHE A 118 -45.54 -8.41 -5.32
CA PHE A 118 -45.11 -9.81 -5.05
C PHE A 118 -43.65 -10.14 -5.41
N ILE A 119 -43.08 -9.53 -6.46
CA ILE A 119 -41.66 -9.61 -6.86
C ILE A 119 -40.71 -9.13 -5.76
N GLY A 120 -41.12 -8.15 -4.96
CA GLY A 120 -40.32 -7.63 -3.85
C GLY A 120 -40.00 -8.67 -2.77
N TRP A 121 -40.84 -9.69 -2.58
CA TRP A 121 -40.62 -10.71 -1.56
C TRP A 121 -39.46 -11.65 -1.90
N ILE A 122 -39.31 -12.02 -3.17
CA ILE A 122 -38.20 -12.85 -3.64
C ILE A 122 -36.90 -12.05 -3.57
N ALA A 123 -36.91 -10.81 -4.06
CA ALA A 123 -35.75 -9.92 -4.00
C ALA A 123 -35.28 -9.68 -2.54
N TRP A 124 -36.22 -9.48 -1.63
CA TRP A 124 -35.93 -9.34 -0.20
C TRP A 124 -35.22 -10.57 0.38
N LEU A 125 -35.71 -11.78 0.12
CA LEU A 125 -35.10 -13.02 0.63
C LEU A 125 -33.69 -13.24 0.06
N LEU A 126 -33.46 -12.91 -1.21
CA LEU A 126 -32.14 -12.99 -1.83
C LEU A 126 -31.17 -11.99 -1.22
N ILE A 127 -31.58 -10.73 -1.06
CA ILE A 127 -30.76 -9.67 -0.46
C ILE A 127 -30.44 -9.99 1.00
N TRP A 128 -31.42 -10.48 1.76
CA TRP A 128 -31.27 -10.87 3.15
C TRP A 128 -30.29 -12.04 3.30
N GLY A 129 -30.47 -13.10 2.52
CA GLY A 129 -29.56 -14.26 2.52
C GLY A 129 -28.15 -13.89 2.07
N TYR A 130 -28.03 -13.08 1.02
CA TYR A 130 -26.75 -12.55 0.55
C TYR A 130 -26.04 -11.76 1.66
N GLY A 131 -26.74 -10.89 2.38
CA GLY A 131 -26.16 -10.08 3.46
C GLY A 131 -25.62 -10.91 4.64
N ILE A 132 -26.22 -12.07 4.93
CA ILE A 132 -25.73 -13.01 5.94
C ILE A 132 -24.45 -13.70 5.44
N PHE A 133 -24.49 -14.26 4.23
CA PHE A 133 -23.35 -14.95 3.63
C PHE A 133 -22.14 -14.02 3.46
N ASP A 134 -22.36 -12.81 2.96
CA ASP A 134 -21.29 -11.82 2.76
C ASP A 134 -20.68 -11.36 4.10
N ALA A 135 -21.49 -11.22 5.16
CA ALA A 135 -20.98 -10.81 6.47
C ALA A 135 -20.13 -11.90 7.12
N TYR A 136 -20.54 -13.16 6.99
CA TYR A 136 -19.75 -14.31 7.42
C TYR A 136 -18.41 -14.38 6.67
N ASN A 137 -18.46 -14.36 5.33
CA ASN A 137 -17.28 -14.48 4.49
C ASN A 137 -16.32 -13.29 4.67
N SER A 138 -16.85 -12.08 4.84
CA SER A 138 -16.05 -10.89 5.10
C SER A 138 -15.32 -10.97 6.44
N ALA A 139 -16.00 -11.42 7.51
CA ALA A 139 -15.36 -11.63 8.81
C ALA A 139 -14.28 -12.72 8.76
N GLU A 140 -14.48 -13.79 7.99
CA GLU A 140 -13.50 -14.85 7.79
C GLU A 140 -12.26 -14.35 7.03
N LYS A 141 -12.44 -13.60 5.95
CA LYS A 141 -11.34 -12.97 5.20
C LYS A 141 -10.48 -12.05 6.07
N ILE A 142 -11.12 -11.22 6.90
CA ILE A 142 -10.41 -10.34 7.85
C ILE A 142 -9.64 -11.15 8.90
N ASN A 143 -10.18 -12.28 9.36
CA ASN A 143 -9.46 -13.17 10.27
C ASN A 143 -8.24 -13.86 9.64
N GLN A 144 -8.24 -14.02 8.32
CA GLN A 144 -7.14 -14.55 7.51
C GLN A 144 -6.11 -13.46 7.12
N GLY A 145 -6.35 -12.20 7.50
CA GLY A 145 -5.48 -11.08 7.14
C GLY A 145 -5.64 -10.61 5.68
N ILE A 146 -6.76 -10.95 5.05
CA ILE A 146 -7.09 -10.53 3.69
C ILE A 146 -7.87 -9.22 3.76
N ASP A 147 -7.40 -8.21 3.03
CA ASP A 147 -8.08 -6.92 2.89
C ASP A 147 -9.43 -7.10 2.17
N VAL A 148 -10.51 -6.63 2.79
CA VAL A 148 -11.86 -6.66 2.20
C VAL A 148 -12.29 -5.24 1.83
N ALA A 149 -12.67 -5.02 0.58
CA ALA A 149 -13.16 -3.73 0.13
C ALA A 149 -14.50 -3.35 0.80
N ASP A 150 -14.63 -2.10 1.26
CA ASP A 150 -15.89 -1.54 1.79
C ASP A 150 -16.80 -1.02 0.66
N THR A 151 -16.96 -1.81 -0.40
CA THR A 151 -17.89 -1.56 -1.50
C THR A 151 -18.47 -2.88 -1.97
N ILE A 152 -19.71 -2.88 -2.46
CA ILE A 152 -20.26 -4.05 -3.14
C ILE A 152 -19.72 -4.03 -4.57
N ASP A 153 -18.91 -5.02 -4.92
CA ASP A 153 -18.43 -5.21 -6.28
C ASP A 153 -19.46 -6.02 -7.07
N PHE A 154 -20.34 -5.32 -7.79
CA PHE A 154 -21.37 -5.94 -8.61
C PHE A 154 -20.82 -6.76 -9.78
N ASN A 155 -19.53 -6.61 -10.13
CA ASN A 155 -18.92 -7.39 -11.21
C ASN A 155 -18.59 -8.83 -10.79
N ASN A 156 -18.57 -9.11 -9.49
CA ASN A 156 -18.32 -10.43 -8.91
C ASN A 156 -19.61 -11.07 -8.35
N LEU A 157 -20.79 -10.48 -8.63
CA LEU A 157 -22.10 -10.95 -8.16
C LEU A 157 -22.86 -11.82 -9.19
N PHE A 158 -22.32 -12.01 -10.40
CA PHE A 158 -22.91 -12.82 -11.48
C PHE A 158 -21.85 -13.77 -12.08
#